data_AF-A0A2R6PFY1-F1
#
_entry.id   AF-A0A2R6PFY1-F1
#
_cell.length_a   1.000
_cell.length_b   1.000
_cell.length_c   1.000
_cell.angle_alpha   90.00
_cell.angle_beta   90.00
_cell.angle_gamma   90.00
#
_symmetry.space_group_name_H-M   'P 1'
#
loop_
_entity.id
_entity.type
_entity.pdbx_description
1 polymer ?
#
loop_
_entity_poly.entity_id
_entity_poly.type
_entity_poly.pdbx_seq_one_letter_code
_entity_poly.pdbx_strand_id
1 'polypeptide(L)'
;IWSRMLTSIGDHCGQRFIQTMDLYLQAVYRETFDRELGNIPTVDDYIKLRRDTSACKPSFVMLEYGCKIDLPDSVIEHPVMHELENAANDSVSWQNTHNLVIVLMYEKGIGYQAAIEQAADMVRDTIVRFETHRARLPSWGPELDEMAVTYIQGLQDWMIGNTYWSFETARYFGSDGAKTKKTLRVPLLPTKLQTLA
;
A
#
# COMPACT_ATOMS: atom_id res chain seq x y z
N ILE A 1 9.95 16.86 12.03
CA ILE A 1 9.72 16.87 10.56
C ILE A 1 8.48 17.70 10.24
N TRP A 2 7.31 17.35 10.79
CA TRP A 2 6.05 18.09 10.62
C TRP A 2 6.16 19.61 10.82
N SER A 3 6.75 20.09 11.92
CA SER A 3 6.92 21.53 12.17
C SER A 3 7.70 22.27 11.08
N ARG A 4 8.58 21.58 10.34
CA ARG A 4 9.29 22.19 9.19
C ARG A 4 8.43 22.24 7.94
N MET A 5 7.45 21.35 7.80
CA MET A 5 6.56 21.32 6.64
C MET A 5 5.48 22.40 6.73
N LEU A 6 5.08 22.78 7.95
CA LEU A 6 4.10 23.85 8.19
C LEU A 6 4.47 25.19 7.53
N THR A 7 5.74 25.40 7.13
CA THR A 7 6.16 26.62 6.44
C THR A 7 5.84 26.63 4.94
N SER A 8 5.48 25.49 4.35
CA SER A 8 5.35 25.36 2.89
C SER A 8 4.34 24.31 2.41
N ILE A 9 3.66 23.60 3.31
CA ILE A 9 2.59 22.67 2.95
C ILE A 9 1.34 23.44 2.53
N GLY A 10 0.64 22.95 1.49
CA GLY A 10 -0.65 23.48 1.10
C GLY A 10 -1.71 23.25 2.19
N ASP A 11 -2.74 24.09 2.22
CA ASP A 11 -3.74 24.04 3.28
C ASP A 11 -4.56 22.74 3.22
N HIS A 12 -4.93 22.29 2.02
CA HIS A 12 -5.70 21.05 1.84
C HIS A 12 -4.86 19.82 2.19
N CYS A 13 -3.63 19.76 1.65
CA CYS A 13 -2.64 18.72 1.94
C CYS A 13 -2.36 18.62 3.44
N GLY A 14 -2.18 19.76 4.12
CA GLY A 14 -1.91 19.80 5.56
C GLY A 14 -3.06 19.23 6.39
N GLN A 15 -4.30 19.59 6.06
CA GLN A 15 -5.49 19.05 6.73
C GLN A 15 -5.66 17.55 6.48
N ARG A 16 -5.54 17.10 5.21
CA ARG A 16 -5.61 15.68 4.86
C ARG A 16 -4.52 14.86 5.55
N PHE A 17 -3.31 15.40 5.70
CA PHE A 17 -2.23 14.68 6.39
C PHE A 17 -2.59 14.42 7.85
N ILE A 18 -3.12 15.42 8.55
CA ILE A 18 -3.55 15.26 9.95
C ILE A 18 -4.64 14.19 10.05
N GLN A 19 -5.66 14.26 9.19
CA GLN A 19 -6.78 13.31 9.21
C GLN A 19 -6.34 11.88 8.90
N THR A 20 -5.55 11.68 7.84
CA THR A 20 -5.07 10.36 7.43
C THR A 20 -4.10 9.75 8.44
N MET A 21 -3.29 10.57 9.12
CA MET A 21 -2.43 10.12 10.21
C MET A 21 -3.23 9.69 11.44
N ASP A 22 -4.28 10.43 11.83
CA ASP A 22 -5.16 10.04 12.95
C ASP A 22 -5.85 8.70 12.67
N LEU A 23 -6.44 8.54 11.48
CA LEU A 23 -7.06 7.28 11.06
C LEU A 23 -6.08 6.12 11.05
N TYR A 24 -4.86 6.33 10.54
CA TYR A 24 -3.80 5.33 10.54
C TYR A 24 -3.43 4.89 11.97
N LEU A 25 -3.23 5.84 12.89
CA LEU A 25 -2.87 5.52 14.28
C LEU A 25 -3.97 4.75 15.00
N GLN A 26 -5.24 5.11 14.77
CA GLN A 26 -6.39 4.37 15.30
C GLN A 26 -6.48 2.95 14.72
N ALA A 27 -6.22 2.79 13.42
CA ALA A 27 -6.24 1.48 12.75
C ALA A 27 -5.13 0.57 13.27
N VAL A 28 -3.90 1.07 13.40
CA VAL A 28 -2.76 0.31 13.93
C VAL A 28 -3.00 -0.06 15.39
N TYR A 29 -3.59 0.83 16.20
CA TYR A 29 -3.99 0.50 17.57
C TYR A 29 -4.97 -0.69 17.60
N ARG A 30 -6.01 -0.69 16.75
CA ARG A 30 -6.94 -1.84 16.65
C ARG A 30 -6.24 -3.13 16.20
N GLU A 31 -5.39 -3.08 15.18
CA GLU A 31 -4.63 -4.23 14.69
C GLU A 31 -3.76 -4.87 15.79
N THR A 32 -3.24 -4.06 16.73
CA THR A 32 -2.49 -4.62 17.87
C THR A 32 -3.34 -5.49 18.79
N PHE A 33 -4.60 -5.12 19.07
CA PHE A 33 -5.51 -5.96 19.86
C PHE A 33 -5.90 -7.25 19.14
N ASP A 34 -6.21 -7.16 17.84
CA ASP A 34 -6.61 -8.34 17.06
C ASP A 34 -5.49 -9.39 17.02
N ARG A 35 -4.24 -8.92 16.91
CA ARG A 35 -3.06 -9.79 16.97
C ARG A 35 -2.86 -10.44 18.34
N GLU A 36 -3.14 -9.73 19.43
CA GLU A 36 -3.07 -10.30 20.79
C GLU A 36 -4.10 -11.42 21.01
N LEU A 37 -5.25 -11.34 20.34
CA LEU A 37 -6.30 -12.36 20.40
C LEU A 37 -6.04 -13.57 19.47
N GLY A 38 -5.01 -13.51 18.63
CA GLY A 38 -4.65 -14.60 17.72
C GLY A 38 -5.65 -14.85 16.58
N ASN A 39 -6.52 -13.87 16.29
CA ASN A 39 -7.53 -13.99 15.24
C ASN A 39 -6.89 -13.78 13.87
N ILE A 40 -7.08 -14.74 12.96
CA ILE A 40 -6.71 -14.58 11.54
C ILE A 40 -7.96 -14.08 10.81
N PRO A 41 -7.94 -12.88 10.19
CA PRO A 41 -9.08 -12.33 9.49
C PRO A 41 -9.39 -13.12 8.21
N THR A 42 -10.59 -12.94 7.68
CA THR A 42 -10.88 -13.29 6.28
C THR A 42 -10.08 -12.39 5.33
N VAL A 43 -9.93 -12.77 4.06
CA VAL A 43 -9.28 -11.98 3.01
C VAL A 43 -9.99 -10.64 2.85
N ASP A 44 -11.32 -10.62 2.87
CA ASP A 44 -12.09 -9.38 2.73
C ASP A 44 -11.88 -8.42 3.89
N ASP A 45 -11.85 -8.93 5.12
CA ASP A 45 -11.59 -8.10 6.30
C ASP A 45 -10.13 -7.68 6.39
N TYR A 46 -9.21 -8.56 5.98
CA TYR A 46 -7.81 -8.23 5.81
C TYR A 46 -7.62 -7.07 4.84
N ILE A 47 -8.25 -7.08 3.67
CA ILE A 47 -8.12 -6.01 2.67
C ILE A 47 -8.56 -4.67 3.27
N LYS A 48 -9.73 -4.63 3.94
CA LYS A 48 -10.26 -3.41 4.56
C LYS A 48 -9.30 -2.88 5.63
N LEU A 49 -8.91 -3.75 6.57
CA LEU A 49 -8.00 -3.38 7.66
C LEU A 49 -6.65 -2.93 7.12
N ARG A 50 -6.08 -3.68 6.17
CA ARG A 50 -4.73 -3.44 5.67
C ARG A 50 -4.61 -2.12 4.92
N ARG A 51 -5.65 -1.69 4.19
CA ARG A 51 -5.68 -0.37 3.54
C ARG A 51 -5.52 0.77 4.55
N ASP A 52 -5.99 0.57 5.78
CA ASP A 52 -5.88 1.56 6.86
C ASP A 52 -4.58 1.39 7.67
N THR A 53 -4.03 0.18 7.81
CA THR A 53 -2.81 -0.10 8.59
C THR A 53 -1.51 -0.09 7.76
N SER A 54 -1.58 0.05 6.44
CA SER A 54 -0.39 0.05 5.58
C SER A 54 0.45 1.33 5.65
N ALA A 55 -0.09 2.39 6.23
CA ALA A 55 0.43 3.75 6.16
C ALA A 55 0.51 4.35 4.74
N CYS A 56 -0.07 3.70 3.73
CA CYS A 56 -0.06 4.23 2.36
C CYS A 56 -0.85 5.54 2.25
N LYS A 57 -2.06 5.62 2.85
CA LYS A 57 -2.89 6.84 2.82
C LYS A 57 -2.13 8.11 3.27
N PRO A 58 -1.56 8.17 4.49
CA PRO A 58 -0.78 9.35 4.88
C PRO A 58 0.50 9.53 4.04
N SER A 59 1.07 8.45 3.48
CA SER A 59 2.23 8.55 2.58
C SER A 59 1.87 9.14 1.21
N PHE A 60 0.67 8.88 0.71
CA PHE A 60 0.19 9.42 -0.57
C PHE A 60 -0.14 10.91 -0.46
N VAL A 61 -0.68 11.37 0.68
CA VAL A 61 -0.82 12.82 0.93
C VAL A 61 0.53 13.55 0.81
N MET A 62 1.63 12.90 1.19
CA MET A 62 2.97 13.48 1.05
C MET A 62 3.44 13.63 -0.40
N LEU A 63 2.79 12.97 -1.37
CA LEU A 63 3.03 13.24 -2.79
C LEU A 63 2.63 14.66 -3.14
N GLU A 64 1.51 15.17 -2.61
CA GLU A 64 1.08 16.54 -2.85
C GLU A 64 2.19 17.53 -2.43
N TYR A 65 2.71 17.35 -1.21
CA TYR A 65 3.82 18.15 -0.70
C TYR A 65 5.10 18.00 -1.54
N GLY A 66 5.48 16.76 -1.90
CA GLY A 66 6.69 16.48 -2.67
C GLY A 66 6.65 17.02 -4.09
N CYS A 67 5.48 16.96 -4.74
CA CYS A 67 5.23 17.45 -6.08
C CYS A 67 4.87 18.94 -6.14
N LYS A 68 4.74 19.61 -4.98
CA LYS A 68 4.33 21.01 -4.84
C LYS A 68 2.96 21.29 -5.46
N ILE A 69 2.01 20.39 -5.23
CA ILE A 69 0.61 20.52 -5.60
C ILE A 69 -0.25 20.53 -4.33
N ASP A 70 -1.44 21.10 -4.40
CA ASP A 70 -2.42 21.12 -3.30
C ASP A 70 -3.82 20.86 -3.89
N LEU A 71 -4.19 19.57 -4.03
CA LEU A 71 -5.41 19.19 -4.72
C LEU A 71 -6.64 19.61 -3.90
N PRO A 72 -7.68 20.20 -4.51
CA PRO A 72 -8.92 20.47 -3.79
C PRO A 72 -9.69 19.18 -3.53
N ASP A 73 -10.54 19.21 -2.51
CA ASP A 73 -11.37 18.05 -2.12
C ASP A 73 -12.25 17.55 -3.28
N SER A 74 -12.72 18.46 -4.15
CA SER A 74 -13.52 18.11 -5.33
C SER A 74 -12.81 17.20 -6.34
N VAL A 75 -11.48 17.14 -6.30
CA VAL A 75 -10.66 16.24 -7.13
C VAL A 75 -10.32 14.99 -6.35
N ILE A 76 -9.68 15.11 -5.18
CA ILE A 76 -9.15 13.95 -4.46
C ILE A 76 -10.25 13.03 -3.92
N GLU A 77 -11.41 13.59 -3.56
CA GLU A 77 -12.55 12.80 -3.08
C GLU A 77 -13.38 12.19 -4.22
N HIS A 78 -12.99 12.43 -5.48
CA HIS A 78 -13.68 11.84 -6.60
C HIS A 78 -13.53 10.30 -6.58
N PRO A 79 -14.59 9.52 -6.84
CA PRO A 79 -14.53 8.05 -6.76
C PRO A 79 -13.40 7.40 -7.58
N VAL A 80 -13.05 7.99 -8.74
CA VAL A 80 -11.92 7.50 -9.55
C VAL A 80 -10.58 7.68 -8.84
N MET A 81 -10.38 8.79 -8.12
CA MET A 81 -9.15 9.02 -7.34
C MET A 81 -9.05 8.04 -6.18
N HIS A 82 -10.15 7.81 -5.46
CA HIS A 82 -10.23 6.78 -4.41
C HIS A 82 -9.87 5.38 -4.92
N GLU A 83 -10.36 4.99 -6.09
CA GLU A 83 -10.02 3.69 -6.68
C GLU A 83 -8.55 3.60 -7.12
N LEU A 84 -7.96 4.70 -7.60
CA LEU A 84 -6.53 4.76 -7.92
C LEU A 84 -5.67 4.63 -6.65
N GLU A 85 -6.02 5.33 -5.57
CA GLU A 85 -5.33 5.21 -4.29
C GLU A 85 -5.48 3.81 -3.68
N ASN A 86 -6.68 3.23 -3.73
CA ASN A 86 -6.92 1.87 -3.29
C ASN A 86 -6.08 0.87 -4.10
N ALA A 87 -6.04 1.00 -5.42
CA ALA A 87 -5.24 0.13 -6.26
C ALA A 87 -3.73 0.26 -5.99
N ALA A 88 -3.23 1.48 -5.78
CA ALA A 88 -1.84 1.71 -5.41
C ALA A 88 -1.49 1.14 -4.02
N ASN A 89 -2.35 1.37 -3.04
CA ASN A 89 -2.19 0.84 -1.67
C ASN A 89 -2.19 -0.69 -1.66
N ASP A 90 -3.14 -1.29 -2.36
CA ASP A 90 -3.27 -2.74 -2.49
C ASP A 90 -2.01 -3.35 -3.13
N SER A 91 -1.50 -2.74 -4.21
CA SER A 91 -0.26 -3.17 -4.87
C SER A 91 0.93 -3.22 -3.90
N VAL A 92 1.11 -2.18 -3.09
CA VAL A 92 2.18 -2.11 -2.08
C VAL A 92 1.94 -3.13 -0.97
N SER A 93 0.70 -3.24 -0.50
CA SER A 93 0.35 -4.02 0.67
C SER A 93 0.39 -5.52 0.43
N TRP A 94 0.00 -6.00 -0.77
CA TRP A 94 -0.09 -7.43 -1.07
C TRP A 94 1.29 -8.06 -1.29
N GLN A 95 2.26 -7.24 -1.68
CA GLN A 95 3.67 -7.63 -1.80
C GLN A 95 4.34 -7.84 -0.42
N ASN A 96 3.71 -7.40 0.67
CA ASN A 96 4.21 -7.68 2.01
C ASN A 96 3.86 -9.14 2.39
N THR A 97 4.85 -10.01 2.22
CA THR A 97 4.73 -11.48 2.34
C THR A 97 4.23 -11.97 3.70
N HIS A 98 4.31 -11.15 4.74
CA HIS A 98 4.05 -11.57 6.11
C HIS A 98 2.59 -11.46 6.54
N ASN A 99 1.66 -11.12 5.64
CA ASN A 99 0.26 -10.92 6.04
C ASN A 99 -0.76 -11.57 5.08
N LEU A 100 -0.75 -11.24 3.78
CA LEU A 100 -1.74 -11.78 2.84
C LEU A 100 -1.60 -13.30 2.58
N VAL A 101 -0.38 -13.81 2.42
CA VAL A 101 -0.14 -15.24 2.15
C VAL A 101 -0.69 -16.12 3.28
N ILE A 102 -0.50 -15.71 4.54
CA ILE A 102 -0.97 -16.45 5.71
C ILE A 102 -2.51 -16.45 5.76
N VAL A 103 -3.13 -15.29 5.52
CA VAL A 103 -4.59 -15.16 5.46
C VAL A 103 -5.18 -16.08 4.37
N LEU A 104 -4.59 -16.09 3.17
CA LEU A 104 -5.00 -16.96 2.08
C LEU A 104 -4.85 -18.45 2.41
N MET A 105 -3.75 -18.84 3.04
CA MET A 105 -3.54 -20.22 3.48
C MET A 105 -4.60 -20.66 4.49
N TYR A 106 -4.91 -19.80 5.47
CA TYR A 106 -5.85 -20.13 6.53
C TYR A 106 -7.29 -20.20 6.02
N GLU A 107 -7.75 -19.18 5.30
CA GLU A 107 -9.15 -19.13 4.83
C GLU A 107 -9.46 -20.19 3.79
N LYS A 108 -8.50 -20.50 2.89
CA LYS A 108 -8.74 -21.41 1.76
C LYS A 108 -8.19 -22.83 1.97
N GLY A 109 -7.45 -23.06 3.05
CA GLY A 109 -6.83 -24.37 3.33
C GLY A 109 -5.78 -24.78 2.29
N ILE A 110 -5.06 -23.82 1.70
CA ILE A 110 -4.08 -24.04 0.63
C ILE A 110 -2.63 -23.94 1.15
N GLY A 111 -1.69 -24.57 0.44
CA GLY A 111 -0.26 -24.51 0.77
C GLY A 111 0.42 -23.19 0.35
N TYR A 112 1.65 -22.98 0.83
CA TYR A 112 2.43 -21.75 0.59
C TYR A 112 2.51 -21.34 -0.88
N GLN A 113 2.86 -22.26 -1.78
CA GLN A 113 3.06 -21.94 -3.19
C GLN A 113 1.75 -21.46 -3.85
N ALA A 114 0.64 -22.15 -3.59
CA ALA A 114 -0.67 -21.75 -4.11
C ALA A 114 -1.14 -20.40 -3.54
N ALA A 115 -0.88 -20.14 -2.25
CA ALA A 115 -1.18 -18.85 -1.64
C ALA A 115 -0.32 -17.70 -2.19
N ILE A 116 0.97 -17.95 -2.47
CA ILE A 116 1.86 -16.98 -3.12
C ILE A 116 1.40 -16.68 -4.54
N GLU A 117 1.02 -17.71 -5.31
CA GLU A 117 0.49 -17.54 -6.68
C GLU A 117 -0.77 -16.69 -6.68
N GLN A 118 -1.69 -16.96 -5.75
CA GLN A 118 -2.91 -16.17 -5.61
C GLN A 118 -2.64 -14.73 -5.14
N ALA A 119 -1.71 -14.52 -4.20
CA ALA A 119 -1.29 -13.17 -3.84
C ALA A 119 -0.68 -12.42 -5.04
N ALA A 120 0.08 -13.12 -5.89
CA ALA A 120 0.63 -12.55 -7.12
C ALA A 120 -0.46 -12.21 -8.15
N ASP A 121 -1.51 -13.02 -8.27
CA ASP A 121 -2.70 -12.68 -9.06
C ASP A 121 -3.38 -11.41 -8.53
N MET A 122 -3.58 -11.32 -7.22
CA MET A 122 -4.16 -10.12 -6.60
C MET A 122 -3.31 -8.87 -6.87
N VAL A 123 -1.98 -8.97 -6.82
CA VAL A 123 -1.09 -7.86 -7.22
C VAL A 123 -1.28 -7.51 -8.70
N ARG A 124 -1.34 -8.48 -9.62
CA ARG A 124 -1.60 -8.21 -11.04
C ARG A 124 -2.93 -7.48 -11.24
N ASP A 125 -3.98 -7.90 -10.54
CA ASP A 125 -5.30 -7.28 -10.62
C ASP A 125 -5.27 -5.82 -10.18
N THR A 126 -4.44 -5.45 -9.20
CA THR A 126 -4.30 -4.04 -8.79
C THR A 126 -3.77 -3.16 -9.91
N ILE A 127 -2.83 -3.65 -10.72
CA ILE A 127 -2.26 -2.93 -11.86
C ILE A 127 -3.34 -2.72 -12.93
N VAL A 128 -4.12 -3.77 -13.22
CA VAL A 128 -5.22 -3.70 -14.20
C VAL A 128 -6.30 -2.71 -13.74
N ARG A 129 -6.69 -2.76 -12.46
CA ARG A 129 -7.66 -1.79 -11.88
C ARG A 129 -7.12 -0.36 -11.97
N PHE A 130 -5.87 -0.13 -11.58
CA PHE A 130 -5.25 1.19 -11.62
C PHE A 130 -5.32 1.79 -13.03
N GLU A 131 -4.85 1.06 -14.05
CA GLU A 131 -4.88 1.55 -15.44
C GLU A 131 -6.31 1.73 -15.97
N THR A 132 -7.24 0.87 -15.56
CA THR A 132 -8.67 0.98 -15.95
C THR A 132 -9.29 2.27 -15.41
N HIS A 133 -9.01 2.62 -14.15
CA HIS A 133 -9.52 3.85 -13.54
C HIS A 133 -8.81 5.09 -14.07
N ARG A 134 -7.50 5.00 -14.33
CA ARG A 134 -6.72 6.08 -14.93
C ARG A 134 -7.25 6.47 -16.32
N ALA A 135 -7.67 5.48 -17.11
CA ALA A 135 -8.26 5.72 -18.43
C ALA A 135 -9.66 6.36 -18.38
N ARG A 136 -10.29 6.46 -17.21
CA ARG A 136 -11.66 6.99 -16.99
C ARG A 136 -11.66 8.28 -16.17
N LEU A 137 -10.53 8.96 -16.06
CA LEU A 137 -10.45 10.24 -15.36
C LEU A 137 -11.44 11.24 -15.98
N PRO A 138 -12.29 11.90 -15.16
CA PRO A 138 -13.01 13.07 -15.64
C PRO A 138 -12.01 14.22 -15.84
N SER A 139 -12.47 15.29 -16.48
CA SER A 139 -11.75 16.57 -16.50
C SER A 139 -12.37 17.50 -15.46
N TRP A 140 -11.51 18.14 -14.67
CA TRP A 140 -11.85 19.20 -13.72
C TRP A 140 -11.39 20.58 -14.23
N GLY A 141 -10.78 20.64 -15.42
CA GLY A 141 -10.22 21.83 -16.03
C GLY A 141 -8.68 21.78 -16.06
N PRO A 142 -8.03 22.55 -16.97
CA PRO A 142 -6.63 22.32 -17.32
C PRO A 142 -5.65 22.31 -16.14
N GLU A 143 -5.80 23.23 -15.19
CA GLU A 143 -4.93 23.35 -14.02
C GLU A 143 -5.08 22.16 -13.05
N LEU A 144 -6.32 21.79 -12.74
CA LEU A 144 -6.61 20.66 -11.86
C LEU A 144 -6.27 19.32 -12.50
N ASP A 145 -6.45 19.21 -13.83
CA ASP A 145 -6.08 18.02 -14.59
C ASP A 145 -4.55 17.80 -14.55
N GLU A 146 -3.75 18.86 -14.67
CA GLU A 146 -2.29 18.79 -14.55
C GLU A 146 -1.84 18.32 -13.16
N MET A 147 -2.46 18.87 -12.11
CA MET A 147 -2.19 18.45 -10.72
C MET A 147 -2.61 17.00 -10.47
N ALA A 148 -3.78 16.59 -10.96
CA ALA A 148 -4.29 15.23 -10.83
C ALA A 148 -3.36 14.24 -11.55
N VAL A 149 -2.94 14.54 -12.78
CA VAL A 149 -1.98 13.71 -13.53
C VAL A 149 -0.66 13.57 -12.76
N THR A 150 -0.16 14.67 -12.20
CA THR A 150 1.07 14.67 -11.37
C THR A 150 0.92 13.76 -10.15
N TYR A 151 -0.20 13.87 -9.43
CA TYR A 151 -0.49 13.02 -8.27
C TYR A 151 -0.58 11.53 -8.64
N ILE A 152 -1.29 11.22 -9.73
CA ILE A 152 -1.48 9.86 -10.23
C ILE A 152 -0.16 9.24 -10.67
N GLN A 153 0.72 10.02 -11.31
CA GLN A 153 2.08 9.57 -11.60
C GLN A 153 2.84 9.25 -10.31
N GLY A 154 2.71 10.06 -9.27
CA GLY A 154 3.27 9.77 -7.95
C GLY A 154 2.78 8.45 -7.35
N LEU A 155 1.49 8.11 -7.53
CA LEU A 155 0.95 6.80 -7.12
C LEU A 155 1.59 5.64 -7.92
N GLN A 156 1.76 5.79 -9.23
CA GLN A 156 2.46 4.80 -10.06
C GLN A 156 3.92 4.63 -9.64
N ASP A 157 4.61 5.73 -9.34
CA ASP A 157 5.98 5.75 -8.85
C ASP A 157 6.09 5.05 -7.49
N TRP A 158 5.08 5.18 -6.62
CA TRP A 158 5.01 4.41 -5.37
C TRP A 158 4.89 2.90 -5.62
N MET A 159 4.01 2.49 -6.53
CA MET A 159 3.81 1.07 -6.85
C MET A 159 5.11 0.44 -7.35
N ILE A 160 5.78 1.09 -8.29
CA ILE A 160 7.04 0.61 -8.88
C ILE A 160 8.18 0.72 -7.86
N GLY A 161 8.33 1.89 -7.24
CA GLY A 161 9.37 2.21 -6.29
C GLY A 161 9.40 1.24 -5.11
N ASN A 162 8.23 0.86 -4.57
CA ASN A 162 8.13 -0.14 -3.51
C ASN A 162 8.70 -1.51 -3.93
N THR A 163 8.41 -1.95 -5.15
CA THR A 163 8.94 -3.21 -5.69
C THR A 163 10.47 -3.14 -5.84
N TYR A 164 11.00 -2.07 -6.42
CA TYR A 164 12.46 -1.90 -6.57
C TYR A 164 13.15 -1.82 -5.22
N TRP A 165 12.65 -0.98 -4.31
CA TRP A 165 13.19 -0.81 -2.97
C TRP A 165 13.22 -2.12 -2.17
N SER A 166 12.22 -2.97 -2.35
CA SER A 166 12.14 -4.28 -1.68
C SER A 166 13.26 -5.24 -2.11
N PHE A 167 13.78 -5.13 -3.34
CA PHE A 167 14.91 -5.94 -3.84
C PHE A 167 16.27 -5.25 -3.72
N GLU A 168 16.31 -3.92 -3.65
CA GLU A 168 17.57 -3.16 -3.58
C GLU A 168 18.05 -2.95 -2.15
N THR A 169 17.14 -2.95 -1.17
CA THR A 169 17.52 -2.85 0.24
C THR A 169 17.75 -4.21 0.87
N ALA A 170 18.59 -4.22 1.91
CA ALA A 170 18.85 -5.43 2.69
C ALA A 170 17.67 -5.86 3.58
N ARG A 171 16.55 -5.11 3.60
CA ARG A 171 15.45 -5.31 4.55
C ARG A 171 14.78 -6.67 4.42
N TYR A 172 14.53 -7.14 3.20
CA TYR A 172 13.75 -8.36 2.95
C TYR A 172 14.61 -9.55 2.56
N PHE A 173 15.65 -9.32 1.76
CA PHE A 173 16.48 -10.38 1.17
C PHE A 173 17.96 -10.25 1.54
N GLY A 174 18.33 -9.37 2.47
CA GLY A 174 19.74 -9.11 2.78
C GLY A 174 20.53 -8.74 1.52
N SER A 175 21.71 -9.34 1.35
CA SER A 175 22.52 -9.19 0.14
C SER A 175 21.99 -9.95 -1.08
N ASP A 176 20.97 -10.80 -0.93
CA ASP A 176 20.44 -11.68 -1.99
C ASP A 176 19.30 -11.04 -2.80
N GLY A 177 18.97 -9.77 -2.61
CA GLY A 177 17.86 -9.11 -3.31
C GLY A 177 17.94 -9.19 -4.83
N ALA A 178 19.11 -8.88 -5.41
CA ALA A 178 19.32 -8.99 -6.86
C ALA A 178 19.21 -10.43 -7.39
N LYS A 179 19.73 -11.40 -6.63
CA LYS A 179 19.63 -12.83 -6.96
C LYS A 179 18.18 -13.28 -6.92
N THR A 180 17.44 -12.90 -5.87
CA THR A 180 16.03 -13.24 -5.68
C THR A 180 15.17 -12.66 -6.80
N LYS A 181 15.39 -11.40 -7.18
CA LYS A 181 14.69 -10.77 -8.32
C LYS A 181 14.92 -11.52 -9.63
N LYS A 182 16.14 -12.01 -9.86
CA LYS A 182 16.50 -12.75 -11.08
C LYS A 182 15.94 -14.18 -11.11
N THR A 183 15.97 -14.88 -9.98
CA THR A 183 15.58 -16.29 -9.91
C THR A 183 14.11 -16.51 -9.59
N LEU A 184 13.45 -15.51 -9.01
CA LEU A 184 12.10 -15.58 -8.42
C LEU A 184 11.97 -16.72 -7.40
N ARG A 185 13.06 -17.03 -6.69
CA ARG A 185 13.12 -18.09 -5.67
C ARG A 185 13.55 -17.51 -4.33
N VAL A 186 12.71 -17.72 -3.33
CA VAL A 186 12.98 -17.37 -1.93
C VAL A 186 13.14 -18.66 -1.13
N PRO A 187 14.29 -18.92 -0.49
CA PRO A 187 14.43 -20.05 0.41
C PRO A 187 13.52 -19.84 1.63
N LEU A 188 12.74 -20.86 1.99
CA LEU A 188 11.96 -20.80 3.22
C LEU A 188 12.91 -20.81 4.42
N LEU A 189 12.63 -19.94 5.39
CA LEU A 189 13.36 -19.97 6.66
C LEU A 189 13.05 -21.28 7.38
N PRO A 190 14.01 -21.86 8.11
CA PRO A 190 13.76 -23.04 8.93
C PRO A 190 12.59 -22.79 9.89
N THR A 191 11.66 -23.74 9.97
CA THR A 191 10.60 -23.68 10.98
C THR A 191 11.27 -23.63 12.35
N LYS A 192 11.06 -22.56 13.12
CA LYS A 192 11.40 -22.57 14.54
C LYS A 192 10.44 -23.57 15.20
N LEU A 193 10.89 -24.79 15.43
CA LEU A 193 10.23 -25.71 16.35
C LEU A 193 10.15 -24.95 17.68
N GLN A 194 8.94 -24.58 18.09
CA GLN A 194 8.72 -24.21 19.49
C GLN A 194 9.00 -25.47 20.29
N THR A 195 10.20 -25.58 20.85
CA THR A 195 10.43 -26.40 22.02
C THR A 195 9.53 -25.82 23.11
N LEU A 196 8.35 -26.43 23.26
CA LEU A 196 7.56 -26.34 24.48
C LEU A 196 8.43 -26.95 25.59
N ALA A 197 9.05 -26.08 26.39
CA ALA A 197 9.71 -26.42 27.64
C ALA A 197 8.80 -25.97 28.79
#